data_AF-A0A2D7Z4Q3-F1
#
_entry.id   AF-A0A2D7Z4Q3-F1
#
_cell.length_a   1.000
_cell.length_b   1.000
_cell.length_c   1.000
_cell.angle_alpha   90.00
_cell.angle_beta   90.00
_cell.angle_gamma   90.00
#
_symmetry.space_group_name_H-M   'P 1'
#
loop_
_entity.id
_entity.type
_entity.pdbx_description
1 polymer ?
#
loop_
_entity_poly.entity_id
_entity_poly.type
_entity_poly.pdbx_seq_one_letter_code
_entity_poly.pdbx_strand_id
1 'polypeptide(L)'
;MLALLLAGCAEWRYLANEPRDQGAGYQTELRTLPARARCLLEGGAGQRQVVETPMRLPLAAFADPISATCEAPGYFPRKVLVPRGAPDPLIRKLLRGGVISPLHGPWPPARERQGAIYPRWLEIVLVPRTFPSLAARDRYFAAQAAARSNAWAALRTRVVQECLAGFGGAPAPNRQNLPAPCVRALERLAKLRARELDALEIDRRRTGLE
;
A
#
# COMPACT_ATOMS: atom_id res chain seq x y z
N MET A 1 0.40 53.24 -6.72
CA MET A 1 1.28 52.66 -5.68
C MET A 1 0.99 51.18 -5.54
N LEU A 2 1.96 50.35 -5.95
CA LEU A 2 2.05 48.90 -5.72
C LEU A 2 2.28 48.61 -4.23
N ALA A 3 1.70 47.52 -3.71
CA ALA A 3 2.31 46.58 -2.74
C ALA A 3 1.32 45.41 -2.52
N LEU A 4 1.51 44.25 -3.16
CA LEU A 4 2.35 43.10 -2.77
C LEU A 4 1.53 41.96 -2.14
N LEU A 5 0.99 41.11 -3.02
CA LEU A 5 0.63 39.71 -2.81
C LEU A 5 1.92 38.87 -2.79
N LEU A 6 2.40 38.42 -1.64
CA LEU A 6 3.38 37.32 -1.54
C LEU A 6 3.27 36.60 -0.19
N ALA A 7 2.49 35.54 -0.15
CA ALA A 7 2.61 34.47 0.85
C ALA A 7 2.39 33.11 0.17
N GLY A 8 3.17 32.88 -0.89
CA GLY A 8 3.34 31.57 -1.52
C GLY A 8 4.82 31.24 -1.54
N CYS A 9 5.14 29.95 -1.41
CA CYS A 9 6.49 29.37 -1.49
C CYS A 9 7.33 29.38 -0.20
N ALA A 10 6.92 28.64 0.83
CA ALA A 10 7.82 28.34 1.95
C ALA A 10 7.76 26.89 2.49
N GLU A 11 7.31 25.90 1.74
CA GLU A 11 7.40 24.48 2.18
C GLU A 11 7.96 23.48 1.15
N TRP A 12 8.29 23.91 -0.07
CA TRP A 12 8.73 22.99 -1.15
C TRP A 12 10.25 22.81 -1.29
N ARG A 13 11.05 23.20 -0.29
CA ARG A 13 12.52 23.17 -0.39
C ARG A 13 13.24 22.05 0.35
N TYR A 14 12.53 21.20 1.10
CA TYR A 14 13.19 20.16 1.92
C TYR A 14 13.35 18.77 1.29
N LEU A 15 12.96 18.56 0.03
CA LEU A 15 13.01 17.22 -0.59
C LEU A 15 13.86 17.12 -1.88
N ALA A 16 14.48 18.21 -2.33
CA ALA A 16 15.18 18.24 -3.61
C ALA A 16 16.61 17.64 -3.59
N ASN A 17 17.18 17.38 -2.41
CA ASN A 17 18.59 17.01 -2.24
C ASN A 17 18.84 15.63 -1.59
N GLU A 18 17.87 14.72 -1.56
CA GLU A 18 18.19 13.33 -1.19
C GLU A 18 19.04 12.70 -2.31
N PRO A 19 20.21 12.09 -2.01
CA PRO A 19 21.06 11.47 -3.02
C PRO A 19 20.26 10.44 -3.82
N ARG A 20 20.23 10.61 -5.15
CA ARG A 20 19.67 9.62 -6.06
C ARG A 20 20.63 8.45 -6.13
N ASP A 21 20.33 7.40 -5.38
CA ASP A 21 21.17 6.22 -5.35
C ASP A 21 21.09 5.46 -6.68
N GLN A 22 22.20 5.48 -7.43
CA GLN A 22 22.39 4.69 -8.64
C GLN A 22 23.14 3.37 -8.37
N GLY A 23 23.51 3.08 -7.11
CA GLY A 23 24.26 1.89 -6.72
C GLY A 23 23.39 0.79 -6.13
N ALA A 24 23.22 -0.33 -6.87
CA ALA A 24 22.69 -1.62 -6.38
C ALA A 24 21.50 -1.55 -5.40
N GLY A 25 20.57 -0.62 -5.64
CA GLY A 25 19.52 -0.25 -4.70
C GLY A 25 18.51 -1.36 -4.45
N TYR A 26 17.93 -1.34 -3.25
CA TYR A 26 16.75 -2.13 -2.91
C TYR A 26 15.66 -1.96 -3.98
N GLN A 27 15.19 -3.09 -4.52
CA GLN A 27 14.15 -3.11 -5.54
C GLN A 27 12.82 -3.55 -4.95
N THR A 28 11.77 -2.83 -5.30
CA THR A 28 10.39 -3.25 -5.05
C THR A 28 9.89 -4.03 -6.25
N GLU A 29 9.28 -5.18 -5.98
CA GLU A 29 8.61 -5.96 -7.02
C GLU A 29 7.17 -5.45 -7.22
N LEU A 30 6.88 -4.91 -8.40
CA LEU A 30 5.53 -4.57 -8.81
C LEU A 30 4.88 -5.78 -9.47
N ARG A 31 3.72 -6.20 -8.95
CA ARG A 31 2.93 -7.35 -9.43
C ARG A 31 1.50 -6.92 -9.69
N THR A 32 0.82 -7.61 -10.60
CA THR A 32 -0.63 -7.43 -10.79
C THR A 32 -1.37 -8.77 -10.79
N LEU A 33 -2.66 -8.70 -10.50
CA LEU A 33 -3.61 -9.78 -10.73
C LEU A 33 -4.72 -9.24 -11.67
N PRO A 34 -4.88 -9.77 -12.90
CA PRO A 34 -4.02 -10.79 -13.53
C PRO A 34 -2.60 -10.28 -13.76
N ALA A 35 -1.64 -11.19 -13.93
CA ALA A 35 -0.27 -10.85 -14.30
C ALA A 35 -0.20 -10.24 -15.72
N ARG A 36 0.95 -9.68 -16.09
CA ARG A 36 1.22 -9.05 -17.40
C ARG A 36 0.33 -7.85 -17.71
N ALA A 37 -0.09 -7.13 -16.67
CA ALA A 37 -0.68 -5.81 -16.87
C ALA A 37 0.40 -4.79 -17.23
N ARG A 38 0.05 -3.85 -18.09
CA ARG A 38 0.87 -2.70 -18.44
C ARG A 38 0.68 -1.62 -17.38
N CYS A 39 1.76 -1.14 -16.78
CA CYS A 39 1.71 -0.14 -15.72
C CYS A 39 2.53 1.09 -16.09
N LEU A 40 1.92 2.26 -16.03
CA LEU A 40 2.59 3.56 -16.05
C LEU A 40 2.95 3.96 -14.61
N LEU A 41 4.24 4.07 -14.34
CA LEU A 41 4.78 4.64 -13.12
C LEU A 41 5.06 6.12 -13.34
N GLU A 42 4.58 6.94 -12.41
CA GLU A 42 4.80 8.39 -12.39
C GLU A 42 5.35 8.79 -11.04
N GLY A 43 6.47 9.50 -11.02
CA GLY A 43 7.10 10.03 -9.82
C GLY A 43 6.96 11.53 -9.66
N GLY A 44 7.23 12.04 -8.45
CA GLY A 44 7.02 13.44 -8.08
C GLY A 44 7.87 14.45 -8.85
N ALA A 45 9.01 14.01 -9.40
CA ALA A 45 9.87 14.84 -10.25
C ALA A 45 9.50 14.79 -11.74
N GLY A 46 8.32 14.26 -12.09
CA GLY A 46 7.86 14.13 -13.48
C GLY A 46 8.46 12.93 -14.23
N GLN A 47 9.24 12.09 -13.55
CA GLN A 47 9.77 10.85 -14.14
C GLN A 47 8.62 9.89 -14.45
N ARG A 48 8.67 9.30 -15.64
CA ARG A 48 7.67 8.35 -16.13
C ARG A 48 8.34 7.11 -16.69
N GLN A 49 7.79 5.95 -16.38
CA GLN A 49 8.23 4.69 -16.96
C GLN A 49 7.05 3.76 -17.18
N VAL A 50 6.96 3.15 -18.35
CA VAL A 50 6.01 2.07 -18.64
C VAL A 50 6.72 0.74 -18.40
N VAL A 51 6.07 -0.14 -17.66
CA VAL A 51 6.56 -1.49 -17.36
C VAL A 51 5.45 -2.52 -17.57
N GLU A 52 5.83 -3.76 -17.85
CA GLU A 52 4.92 -4.91 -17.77
C GLU A 52 5.21 -5.66 -16.47
N THR A 53 4.16 -6.17 -15.82
CA THR A 53 4.28 -6.87 -14.53
C THR A 53 4.35 -8.39 -14.70
N PRO A 54 5.07 -9.12 -13.84
CA PRO A 54 5.84 -8.64 -12.70
C PRO A 54 7.17 -7.98 -13.11
N MET A 55 7.58 -6.93 -12.38
CA MET A 55 8.84 -6.23 -12.62
C MET A 55 9.47 -5.78 -11.31
N ARG A 56 10.80 -5.85 -11.20
CA ARG A 56 11.55 -5.29 -10.06
C ARG A 56 12.14 -3.94 -10.43
N LEU A 57 11.90 -2.94 -9.58
CA LEU A 57 12.24 -1.56 -9.88
C LEU A 57 12.88 -0.87 -8.69
N PRO A 58 13.92 -0.05 -8.93
CA PRO A 58 14.44 0.86 -7.92
C PRO A 58 13.49 2.06 -7.79
N LEU A 59 12.42 1.91 -7.00
CA LEU A 59 11.39 2.97 -6.88
C LEU A 59 11.96 4.30 -6.37
N ALA A 60 13.06 4.27 -5.61
CA ALA A 60 13.77 5.48 -5.17
C ALA A 60 14.19 6.40 -6.33
N ALA A 61 14.37 5.87 -7.54
CA ALA A 61 14.72 6.68 -8.71
C ALA A 61 13.62 7.69 -9.10
N PHE A 62 12.34 7.38 -8.83
CA PHE A 62 11.20 8.16 -9.35
C PHE A 62 10.90 9.44 -8.57
N ALA A 63 11.46 9.60 -7.37
CA ALA A 63 11.07 10.62 -6.38
C ALA A 63 9.59 10.53 -5.94
N ASP A 64 9.34 10.80 -4.66
CA ASP A 64 8.00 10.78 -4.08
C ASP A 64 7.19 12.04 -4.45
N PRO A 65 5.85 12.00 -4.60
CA PRO A 65 4.98 10.81 -4.58
C PRO A 65 5.09 9.97 -5.84
N ILE A 66 5.07 8.64 -5.67
CA ILE A 66 5.02 7.69 -6.80
C ILE A 66 3.60 7.13 -6.94
N SER A 67 3.10 7.09 -8.16
CA SER A 67 1.85 6.40 -8.49
C SER A 67 2.06 5.36 -9.59
N ALA A 68 1.31 4.27 -9.51
CA ALA A 68 1.28 3.23 -10.54
C ALA A 68 -0.14 3.15 -11.10
N THR A 69 -0.31 3.41 -12.40
CA THR A 69 -1.57 3.22 -13.12
C THR A 69 -1.44 2.00 -14.00
N CYS A 70 -2.15 0.93 -13.67
CA CYS A 70 -2.08 -0.35 -14.39
C CYS A 70 -3.37 -0.62 -15.17
N GLU A 71 -3.20 -1.19 -16.36
CA GLU A 71 -4.26 -1.54 -17.29
C GLU A 71 -4.02 -2.94 -17.90
N ALA A 72 -5.12 -3.65 -18.14
CA ALA A 72 -5.13 -4.91 -18.86
C ALA A 72 -6.43 -5.03 -19.68
N PRO A 73 -6.42 -5.68 -20.86
CA PRO A 73 -7.62 -5.88 -21.67
C PRO A 73 -8.72 -6.59 -20.87
N GLY A 74 -9.94 -6.04 -20.88
CA GLY A 74 -11.08 -6.58 -20.15
C GLY A 74 -11.17 -6.17 -18.66
N TYR A 75 -10.23 -5.38 -18.14
CA TYR A 75 -10.21 -4.96 -16.73
C TYR A 75 -10.36 -3.45 -16.57
N PHE A 76 -10.86 -3.01 -15.42
CA PHE A 76 -10.82 -1.58 -15.06
C PHE A 76 -9.38 -1.14 -14.80
N PRO A 77 -8.96 0.04 -15.32
CA PRO A 77 -7.67 0.59 -14.98
C PRO A 77 -7.62 0.92 -13.49
N ARG A 78 -6.48 0.66 -12.85
CA ARG A 78 -6.29 0.91 -11.41
C ARG A 78 -5.09 1.80 -11.19
N LYS A 79 -5.33 2.95 -10.55
CA LYS A 79 -4.27 3.82 -10.03
C LYS A 79 -4.07 3.57 -8.55
N VAL A 80 -2.83 3.33 -8.13
CA VAL A 80 -2.44 3.21 -6.73
C VAL A 80 -1.32 4.18 -6.41
N LEU A 81 -1.32 4.72 -5.20
CA LEU A 81 -0.16 5.41 -4.65
C LEU A 81 0.78 4.38 -4.04
N VAL A 82 2.05 4.47 -4.39
CA VAL A 82 3.10 3.66 -3.81
C VAL A 82 3.34 4.15 -2.38
N PRO A 83 3.16 3.30 -1.36
CA PRO A 83 3.44 3.68 0.01
C PRO A 83 4.95 3.84 0.23
N ARG A 84 5.37 5.02 0.65
CA ARG A 84 6.66 5.24 1.29
C ARG A 84 6.53 4.96 2.79
N GLY A 85 7.53 4.36 3.42
CA GLY A 85 7.50 4.18 4.87
C GLY A 85 8.77 3.59 5.47
N ALA A 86 8.86 3.57 6.79
CA ALA A 86 9.99 2.96 7.51
C ALA A 86 9.65 1.52 7.97
N PRO A 87 10.63 0.68 8.33
CA PRO A 87 10.40 -0.62 8.98
C PRO A 87 9.99 -0.47 10.46
N ASP A 88 9.08 0.47 10.75
CA ASP A 88 8.47 0.61 12.07
C ASP A 88 7.65 -0.65 12.42
N PRO A 89 7.58 -1.05 13.71
CA PRO A 89 6.62 -2.04 14.18
C PRO A 89 5.21 -1.70 13.68
N LEU A 90 4.42 -2.72 13.34
CA LEU A 90 3.10 -2.55 12.74
C LEU A 90 2.18 -1.69 13.64
N ILE A 91 2.26 -1.87 14.97
CA ILE A 91 1.51 -1.03 15.92
C ILE A 91 1.86 0.45 15.76
N ARG A 92 3.14 0.80 15.68
CA ARG A 92 3.58 2.20 15.55
C ARG A 92 3.07 2.81 14.24
N LYS A 93 3.07 2.04 13.14
CA LYS A 93 2.49 2.46 11.86
C LYS A 93 0.99 2.73 11.97
N LEU A 94 0.25 1.81 12.60
CA LEU A 94 -1.20 1.95 12.81
C LEU A 94 -1.52 3.22 13.60
N LEU A 95 -0.80 3.47 14.69
CA LEU A 95 -1.04 4.60 15.59
C LEU A 95 -0.68 5.95 14.96
N ARG A 96 0.30 6.00 14.05
CA ARG A 96 0.66 7.21 13.28
C ARG A 96 -0.20 7.42 12.04
N GLY A 97 -1.16 6.54 11.77
CA GLY A 97 -2.00 6.63 10.58
C GLY A 97 -1.29 6.28 9.27
N GLY A 98 -0.19 5.53 9.32
CA GLY A 98 0.55 5.12 8.13
C GLY A 98 -0.25 4.20 7.19
N VAL A 99 0.21 4.09 5.94
CA VAL A 99 -0.41 3.23 4.93
C VAL A 99 -0.13 1.76 5.25
N ILE A 100 -1.20 0.98 5.41
CA ILE A 100 -1.16 -0.45 5.69
C ILE A 100 -2.12 -1.13 4.73
N SER A 101 -1.63 -2.14 4.03
CA SER A 101 -2.42 -2.97 3.12
C SER A 101 -1.84 -4.37 3.11
N PRO A 102 -2.68 -5.42 3.01
CA PRO A 102 -2.22 -6.78 2.77
C PRO A 102 -1.60 -6.96 1.38
N LEU A 103 -1.77 -5.98 0.48
CA LEU A 103 -1.17 -5.97 -0.86
C LEU A 103 0.26 -5.43 -0.92
N HIS A 104 0.83 -5.11 0.23
CA HIS A 104 2.19 -4.63 0.32
C HIS A 104 3.04 -5.65 1.08
N GLY A 105 4.23 -5.91 0.55
CA GLY A 105 5.24 -6.68 1.25
C GLY A 105 5.77 -5.97 2.49
N PRO A 106 6.54 -6.68 3.32
CA PRO A 106 7.25 -6.05 4.42
C PRO A 106 8.17 -4.94 3.91
N TRP A 107 8.45 -3.96 4.77
CA TRP A 107 9.44 -2.93 4.51
C TRP A 107 10.82 -3.52 4.82
N PRO A 108 11.87 -3.14 4.07
CA PRO A 108 13.20 -3.69 4.24
C PRO A 108 13.78 -3.31 5.60
N PRO A 109 14.62 -4.16 6.20
CA PRO A 109 15.25 -3.91 7.48
C PRO A 109 16.20 -2.70 7.43
N ALA A 110 16.57 -2.20 8.60
CA ALA A 110 17.33 -0.97 8.74
C ALA A 110 18.70 -0.94 8.04
N ARG A 111 19.31 -2.12 7.89
CA ARG A 111 20.61 -2.30 7.24
C ARG A 111 20.56 -2.17 5.71
N GLU A 112 19.37 -2.25 5.12
CA GLU A 112 19.14 -2.10 3.67
C GLU A 112 18.70 -0.66 3.32
N ARG A 113 18.94 0.29 4.23
CA ARG A 113 18.51 1.69 4.11
C ARG A 113 19.57 2.53 3.39
N GLN A 114 19.28 2.93 2.16
CA GLN A 114 19.80 4.17 1.58
C GLN A 114 18.63 4.87 0.86
N GLY A 115 18.41 6.15 1.16
CA GLY A 115 17.32 6.94 0.57
C GLY A 115 15.89 6.53 0.99
N ALA A 116 14.94 6.73 0.07
CA ALA A 116 13.51 6.45 0.28
C ALA A 116 13.20 4.95 0.31
N ILE A 117 12.41 4.52 1.29
CA ILE A 117 12.11 3.11 1.56
C ILE A 117 10.69 2.74 1.09
N TYR A 118 10.62 1.67 0.31
CA TYR A 118 9.39 1.12 -0.28
C TYR A 118 9.18 -0.34 0.17
N PRO A 119 7.95 -0.91 0.12
CA PRO A 119 7.72 -2.31 0.48
C PRO A 119 8.39 -3.27 -0.51
N ARG A 120 8.64 -4.52 -0.09
CA ARG A 120 9.37 -5.51 -0.93
C ARG A 120 8.63 -5.86 -2.20
N TRP A 121 7.31 -5.82 -2.11
CA TRP A 121 6.43 -6.01 -3.25
C TRP A 121 5.18 -5.16 -3.10
N LEU A 122 4.57 -4.86 -4.23
CA LEU A 122 3.28 -4.18 -4.36
C LEU A 122 2.44 -5.00 -5.33
N GLU A 123 1.28 -5.47 -4.87
CA GLU A 123 0.33 -6.17 -5.71
C GLU A 123 -0.86 -5.27 -6.05
N ILE A 124 -1.13 -5.10 -7.34
CA ILE A 124 -2.26 -4.32 -7.86
C ILE A 124 -3.27 -5.26 -8.46
N VAL A 125 -4.45 -5.34 -7.83
CA VAL A 125 -5.54 -6.18 -8.34
C VAL A 125 -6.42 -5.36 -9.28
N LEU A 126 -6.50 -5.82 -10.52
CA LEU A 126 -7.39 -5.29 -11.54
C LEU A 126 -8.69 -6.09 -11.52
N VAL A 127 -9.80 -5.38 -11.62
CA VAL A 127 -11.14 -5.99 -11.56
C VAL A 127 -11.68 -6.17 -12.99
N PRO A 128 -12.16 -7.37 -13.38
CA PRO A 128 -12.81 -7.57 -14.67
C PRO A 128 -13.97 -6.59 -14.88
N ARG A 129 -14.14 -6.08 -16.09
CA ARG A 129 -15.26 -5.17 -16.42
C ARG A 129 -16.58 -5.91 -16.53
N THR A 130 -16.54 -7.13 -17.06
CA THR A 130 -17.70 -7.97 -17.34
C THR A 130 -17.45 -9.39 -16.84
N PHE A 131 -18.54 -10.13 -16.63
CA PHE A 131 -18.52 -11.54 -16.27
C PHE A 131 -19.54 -12.31 -17.12
N PRO A 132 -19.28 -13.59 -17.43
CA PRO A 132 -20.20 -14.40 -18.24
C PRO A 132 -21.52 -14.71 -17.51
N SER A 133 -21.59 -14.55 -16.20
CA SER A 133 -22.82 -14.70 -15.42
C SER A 133 -22.73 -14.03 -14.05
N LEU A 134 -23.88 -13.79 -13.42
CA LEU A 134 -23.96 -13.33 -12.03
C LEU A 134 -23.22 -14.28 -11.08
N ALA A 135 -23.39 -15.59 -11.27
CA ALA A 135 -22.71 -16.60 -10.46
C ALA A 135 -21.18 -16.57 -10.63
N ALA A 136 -20.67 -16.24 -11.82
CA ALA A 136 -19.22 -16.06 -12.02
C ALA A 136 -18.70 -14.81 -11.31
N ARG A 137 -19.43 -13.69 -11.40
CA ARG A 137 -19.10 -12.45 -10.68
C ARG A 137 -19.07 -12.69 -9.17
N ASP A 138 -20.14 -13.26 -8.61
CA ASP A 138 -20.27 -13.41 -7.17
C ASP A 138 -19.21 -14.39 -6.61
N ARG A 139 -18.88 -15.47 -7.35
CA ARG A 139 -17.75 -16.35 -6.99
C ARG A 139 -16.41 -15.62 -6.98
N TYR A 140 -16.13 -14.78 -7.99
CA TYR A 140 -14.91 -13.99 -8.05
C TYR A 140 -14.78 -13.06 -6.84
N PHE A 141 -15.83 -12.29 -6.52
CA PHE A 141 -15.77 -11.35 -5.40
C PHE A 141 -15.77 -12.05 -4.04
N ALA A 142 -16.44 -13.19 -3.89
CA ALA A 142 -16.36 -14.02 -2.70
C ALA A 142 -14.92 -14.52 -2.46
N ALA A 143 -14.25 -14.99 -3.51
CA ALA A 143 -12.85 -15.42 -3.43
C ALA A 143 -11.91 -14.26 -3.05
N GLN A 144 -12.10 -13.08 -3.65
CA GLN A 144 -11.33 -11.87 -3.29
C GLN A 144 -11.56 -11.49 -1.82
N ALA A 145 -12.82 -11.43 -1.37
CA ALA A 145 -13.16 -11.08 0.01
C ALA A 145 -12.57 -12.06 1.04
N ALA A 146 -12.58 -13.36 0.73
CA ALA A 146 -11.97 -14.40 1.55
C ALA A 146 -10.44 -14.23 1.64
N ALA A 147 -9.77 -14.06 0.50
CA ALA A 147 -8.33 -13.83 0.45
C ALA A 147 -7.91 -12.58 1.25
N ARG A 148 -8.66 -11.47 1.12
CA ARG A 148 -8.36 -10.24 1.87
C ARG A 148 -8.60 -10.41 3.36
N SER A 149 -9.71 -11.06 3.73
CA SER A 149 -10.02 -11.33 5.13
C SER A 149 -8.92 -12.17 5.80
N ASN A 150 -8.39 -13.18 5.12
CA ASN A 150 -7.29 -13.99 5.63
C ASN A 150 -5.99 -13.17 5.80
N ALA A 151 -5.66 -12.33 4.82
CA ALA A 151 -4.47 -11.49 4.91
C ALA A 151 -4.57 -10.43 6.04
N TRP A 152 -5.74 -9.83 6.24
CA TRP A 152 -5.97 -8.95 7.40
C TRP A 152 -5.94 -9.69 8.73
N ALA A 153 -6.41 -10.94 8.79
CA ALA A 153 -6.31 -11.76 9.98
C ALA A 153 -4.84 -12.03 10.35
N ALA A 154 -3.96 -12.25 9.36
CA ALA A 154 -2.52 -12.38 9.60
C ALA A 154 -1.91 -11.08 10.16
N LEU A 155 -2.29 -9.91 9.63
CA LEU A 155 -1.88 -8.62 10.18
C LEU A 155 -2.37 -8.42 11.62
N ARG A 156 -3.60 -8.85 11.93
CA ARG A 156 -4.15 -8.81 13.30
C ARG A 156 -3.33 -9.67 14.24
N THR A 157 -3.00 -10.90 13.84
CA THR A 157 -2.15 -11.81 14.63
C THR A 157 -0.81 -11.17 14.93
N ARG A 158 -0.18 -10.52 13.94
CA ARG A 158 1.08 -9.79 14.14
C ARG A 158 0.96 -8.64 15.13
N VAL A 159 -0.10 -7.84 15.07
CA VAL A 159 -0.36 -6.77 16.06
C VAL A 159 -0.45 -7.36 17.47
N VAL A 160 -1.19 -8.45 17.65
CA VAL A 160 -1.31 -9.11 18.96
C VAL A 160 0.04 -9.62 19.45
N GLN A 161 0.88 -10.19 18.57
CA GLN A 161 2.22 -10.65 18.92
C GLN A 161 3.13 -9.48 19.36
N GLU A 162 3.12 -8.37 18.62
CA GLU A 162 3.89 -7.16 18.99
C GLU A 162 3.43 -6.59 20.36
N CYS A 163 2.16 -6.70 20.69
CA CYS A 163 1.62 -6.30 21.98
C CYS A 163 2.09 -7.19 23.14
N LEU A 164 2.01 -8.51 22.97
CA LEU A 164 2.47 -9.48 23.97
C LEU A 164 3.98 -9.37 24.19
N ALA A 165 4.74 -9.02 23.15
CA ALA A 165 6.18 -8.80 23.23
C ALA A 165 6.58 -7.47 23.94
N GLY A 166 5.61 -6.65 24.36
CA GLY A 166 5.88 -5.45 25.16
C GLY A 166 6.19 -4.20 24.37
N PHE A 167 5.49 -4.00 23.25
CA PHE A 167 5.49 -2.72 22.55
C PHE A 167 5.28 -1.54 23.53
N GLY A 168 6.33 -0.73 23.73
CA GLY A 168 6.30 0.45 24.59
C GLY A 168 6.88 0.27 26.01
N GLY A 169 7.49 -0.88 26.33
CA GLY A 169 8.32 -1.04 27.53
C GLY A 169 7.81 -2.06 28.56
N ALA A 170 6.56 -2.55 28.46
CA ALA A 170 6.06 -3.64 29.30
C ALA A 170 5.19 -4.61 28.47
N PRO A 171 5.44 -5.94 28.56
CA PRO A 171 4.62 -6.96 27.89
C PRO A 171 3.17 -6.93 28.38
N ALA A 172 2.24 -7.11 27.44
CA ALA A 172 0.85 -7.32 27.81
C ALA A 172 0.71 -8.67 28.55
N PRO A 173 0.00 -8.72 29.68
CA PRO A 173 -0.05 -9.93 30.52
C PRO A 173 -0.74 -11.11 29.83
N ASN A 174 -1.72 -10.84 28.96
CA ASN A 174 -2.40 -11.84 28.14
C ASN A 174 -3.17 -11.17 26.99
N ARG A 175 -3.84 -11.98 26.15
CA ARG A 175 -4.65 -11.51 25.02
C ARG A 175 -5.97 -10.82 25.44
N GLN A 176 -6.43 -11.02 26.67
CA GLN A 176 -7.69 -10.44 27.18
C GLN A 176 -7.46 -9.01 27.69
N ASN A 177 -6.27 -8.73 28.24
CA ASN A 177 -5.90 -7.45 28.84
C ASN A 177 -4.78 -6.79 28.04
N LEU A 178 -5.11 -6.28 26.85
CA LEU A 178 -4.16 -5.56 26.01
C LEU A 178 -4.06 -4.07 26.43
N PRO A 179 -2.87 -3.46 26.41
CA PRO A 179 -2.69 -2.03 26.66
C PRO A 179 -3.51 -1.16 25.70
N ALA A 180 -3.92 0.03 26.13
CA ALA A 180 -4.72 0.95 25.31
C ALA A 180 -4.12 1.25 23.90
N PRO A 181 -2.79 1.42 23.72
CA PRO A 181 -2.20 1.57 22.38
C PRO A 181 -2.44 0.35 21.47
N CYS A 182 -2.44 -0.85 22.04
CA CYS A 182 -2.71 -2.09 21.31
C CYS A 182 -4.17 -2.19 20.87
N VAL A 183 -5.10 -1.86 21.77
CA VAL A 183 -6.53 -1.81 21.46
C VAL A 183 -6.80 -0.84 20.31
N ARG A 184 -6.28 0.40 20.39
CA ARG A 184 -6.43 1.39 19.31
C ARG A 184 -5.84 0.94 17.98
N ALA A 185 -4.69 0.26 18.00
CA ALA A 185 -4.09 -0.29 16.79
C ALA A 185 -4.97 -1.37 16.15
N LEU A 186 -5.54 -2.27 16.95
CA LEU A 186 -6.47 -3.31 16.48
C LEU A 186 -7.77 -2.71 15.91
N GLU A 187 -8.33 -1.69 16.56
CA GLU A 187 -9.50 -0.96 16.05
C GLU A 187 -9.19 -0.27 14.72
N ARG A 188 -8.03 0.38 14.59
CA ARG A 188 -7.59 0.99 13.34
C ARG A 188 -7.46 -0.05 12.23
N LEU A 189 -6.88 -1.21 12.54
CA LEU A 189 -6.75 -2.31 11.61
C LEU A 189 -8.12 -2.83 11.15
N ALA A 190 -9.08 -2.98 12.07
CA ALA A 190 -10.45 -3.37 11.74
C ALA A 190 -11.14 -2.36 10.81
N LYS A 191 -10.97 -1.05 11.07
CA LYS A 191 -11.49 0.01 10.18
C LYS A 191 -10.87 -0.03 8.79
N LEU A 192 -9.58 -0.34 8.66
CA LEU A 192 -8.91 -0.48 7.36
C LEU A 192 -9.44 -1.71 6.60
N ARG A 193 -9.61 -2.85 7.28
CA ARG A 193 -10.22 -4.04 6.70
C ARG A 193 -11.63 -3.76 6.17
N ALA A 194 -12.48 -3.12 6.98
CA ALA A 194 -13.85 -2.80 6.58
C ALA A 194 -13.88 -1.95 5.31
N ARG A 195 -13.05 -0.90 5.25
CA ARG A 195 -12.92 -0.05 4.04
C ARG A 195 -12.48 -0.81 2.80
N GLU A 196 -11.58 -1.78 2.93
CA GLU A 196 -11.17 -2.60 1.78
C GLU A 196 -12.30 -3.52 1.30
N LEU A 197 -13.08 -4.09 2.21
CA LEU A 197 -14.24 -4.92 1.85
C LEU A 197 -15.37 -4.07 1.22
N ASP A 198 -15.60 -2.86 1.72
CA ASP A 198 -16.54 -1.92 1.11
C ASP A 198 -16.10 -1.54 -0.32
N ALA A 199 -14.80 -1.32 -0.53
CA ALA A 199 -14.25 -1.03 -1.86
C ALA A 199 -14.45 -2.22 -2.82
N LEU A 200 -14.31 -3.47 -2.35
CA LEU A 200 -14.60 -4.66 -3.16
C LEU A 200 -16.08 -4.74 -3.54
N GLU A 201 -17.00 -4.39 -2.65
CA GLU A 201 -18.44 -4.37 -2.96
C GLU A 201 -18.80 -3.26 -3.95
N ILE A 202 -18.17 -2.09 -3.82
CA ILE A 202 -18.29 -1.01 -4.82
C ILE A 202 -17.80 -1.51 -6.18
N ASP A 203 -16.63 -2.16 -6.22
CA ASP A 203 -16.09 -2.73 -7.44
C ASP A 203 -17.06 -3.78 -8.02
N ARG A 204 -17.65 -4.68 -7.20
CA ARG A 204 -18.65 -5.67 -7.63
C ARG A 204 -19.85 -5.04 -8.33
N ARG A 205 -20.40 -3.97 -7.77
CA ARG A 205 -21.57 -3.27 -8.32
C ARG A 205 -21.28 -2.56 -9.65
N ARG A 206 -20.01 -2.21 -9.90
CA ARG A 206 -19.58 -1.55 -11.14
C ARG A 206 -19.33 -2.54 -12.29
N THR A 207 -19.18 -3.83 -11.99
CA THR A 207 -18.97 -4.85 -13.02
C THR A 207 -20.27 -5.26 -13.70
N GLY A 208 -20.23 -5.37 -15.03
CA GLY A 208 -21.36 -5.79 -15.87
C GLY A 208 -21.39 -7.29 -16.13
N LEU A 209 -22.36 -7.70 -16.93
CA LEU A 209 -22.39 -9.01 -17.58
C LEU A 209 -21.98 -8.85 -19.05
N GLU A 210 -21.39 -9.90 -19.62
CA GLU A 210 -21.07 -9.97 -21.06
C GLU A 210 -22.32 -10.00 -21.94
#